data_AF-A0A5B7C7L3-F1
#
_entry.id   AF-A0A5B7C7L3-F1
#
_cell.length_a   1.000
_cell.length_b   1.000
_cell.length_c   1.000
_cell.angle_alpha   90.00
_cell.angle_beta   90.00
_cell.angle_gamma   90.00
#
_symmetry.space_group_name_H-M   'P 1'
#
loop_
_entity.id
_entity.type
_entity.pdbx_description
1 polymer ?
#
loop_
_entity_poly.entity_id
_entity_poly.type
_entity_poly.pdbx_seq_one_letter_code
_entity_poly.pdbx_strand_id
1 'polypeptide(L)'
;NFTTVQAAVDAVGVLSQKRTIIWINTGIYFEKIIVPRTKPNITFQGQGFTSTAIVWNDTANSSHGTFYSGSVQVFAANFIAKNISFMNVAPFPSPGDVGAQAVAIRIGGDQAAFWGCGFFGAQ
;
A
#
# COMPACT_ATOMS: atom_id res chain seq x y z
N ASN A 1 13.08 4.70 14.57
CA ASN A 1 11.62 4.72 14.72
C ASN A 1 11.04 5.86 13.91
N PHE A 2 9.92 5.63 13.23
CA PHE A 2 9.26 6.59 12.34
C PHE A 2 7.79 6.73 12.76
N THR A 3 7.19 7.88 12.43
CA THR A 3 5.76 8.14 12.67
C THR A 3 4.88 7.78 11.46
N THR A 4 5.46 7.77 10.25
CA THR A 4 4.78 7.43 8.99
C THR A 4 5.41 6.19 8.36
N VAL A 5 4.62 5.42 7.62
CA VAL A 5 5.10 4.25 6.87
C VAL A 5 6.01 4.67 5.73
N GLN A 6 5.73 5.78 5.02
CA GLN A 6 6.58 6.23 3.91
C GLN A 6 8.00 6.57 4.39
N ALA A 7 8.15 7.31 5.50
CA ALA A 7 9.48 7.60 6.05
C ALA A 7 10.28 6.33 6.41
N ALA A 8 9.61 5.26 6.85
CA ALA A 8 10.25 3.98 7.11
C ALA A 8 10.73 3.31 5.81
N VAL A 9 9.95 3.38 4.72
CA VAL A 9 10.34 2.91 3.38
C VAL A 9 11.54 3.70 2.85
N ASP A 10 11.52 5.02 3.03
CA ASP A 10 12.56 5.92 2.55
C ASP A 10 13.90 5.67 3.25
N ALA A 11 13.87 5.26 4.52
CA ALA A 11 15.06 4.90 5.29
C ALA A 11 15.67 3.54 4.95
N VAL A 12 14.97 2.66 4.22
CA VAL A 12 15.54 1.36 3.82
C VAL A 12 16.70 1.56 2.83
N GLY A 13 17.77 0.79 2.94
CA GLY A 13 18.89 0.85 1.99
C GLY A 13 18.46 0.63 0.54
N VAL A 14 19.02 1.43 -0.37
CA VAL A 14 18.79 1.29 -1.82
C VAL A 14 19.46 0.01 -2.33
N LEU A 15 18.75 -0.73 -3.18
CA LEU A 15 19.18 -2.00 -3.81
C LEU A 15 19.68 -3.06 -2.81
N SER A 16 19.15 -3.03 -1.57
CA SER A 16 19.50 -3.98 -0.52
C SER A 16 19.17 -5.43 -0.93
N GLN A 17 20.17 -6.30 -0.85
CA GLN A 17 19.98 -7.75 -1.02
C GLN A 17 19.42 -8.41 0.24
N LYS A 18 19.51 -7.74 1.40
CA LYS A 18 18.94 -8.21 2.66
C LYS A 18 17.48 -7.80 2.79
N ARG A 19 16.67 -8.68 3.37
CA ARG A 19 15.27 -8.40 3.69
C ARG A 19 15.17 -7.43 4.87
N THR A 20 14.43 -6.35 4.68
CA THR A 20 14.14 -5.37 5.73
C THR A 20 12.69 -5.50 6.14
N ILE A 21 12.45 -5.70 7.44
CA ILE A 21 11.11 -5.81 8.01
C ILE A 21 10.73 -4.46 8.61
N ILE A 22 9.69 -3.83 8.06
CA ILE A 22 9.06 -2.65 8.61
C ILE A 22 7.89 -3.14 9.48
N TRP A 23 8.08 -3.05 10.79
CA TRP A 23 7.03 -3.30 11.78
C TRP A 23 6.11 -2.10 11.85
N ILE A 24 4.82 -2.31 11.58
CA ILE A 24 3.78 -1.29 11.59
C ILE A 24 2.85 -1.62 12.76
N ASN A 25 2.84 -0.74 13.75
CA ASN A 25 2.02 -0.93 14.94
C ASN A 25 0.52 -0.84 14.61
N THR A 26 -0.32 -1.27 15.53
CA THR A 26 -1.78 -1.09 15.46
C THR A 26 -2.11 0.39 15.24
N GLY A 27 -3.00 0.66 14.28
CA GLY A 27 -3.38 2.02 13.90
C GLY A 27 -3.89 2.11 12.46
N ILE A 28 -4.51 3.26 12.17
CA ILE A 28 -4.91 3.67 10.82
C ILE A 28 -3.90 4.71 10.35
N TYR A 29 -3.19 4.40 9.27
CA TYR A 29 -2.19 5.24 8.65
C TYR A 29 -2.78 5.85 7.38
N PHE A 30 -3.29 7.08 7.49
CA PHE A 30 -3.86 7.82 6.36
C PHE A 30 -2.74 8.50 5.57
N GLU A 31 -2.10 7.74 4.68
CA GLU A 31 -0.97 8.17 3.87
C GLU A 31 -0.89 7.37 2.57
N LYS A 32 -0.45 8.03 1.50
CA LYS A 32 -0.18 7.39 0.22
C LYS A 32 1.24 6.84 0.18
N ILE A 33 1.39 5.56 -0.12
CA ILE A 33 2.69 4.87 -0.06
C ILE A 33 3.19 4.50 -1.45
N ILE A 34 4.48 4.74 -1.67
CA ILE A 34 5.23 4.23 -2.81
C ILE A 34 6.43 3.42 -2.30
N VAL A 35 6.48 2.14 -2.66
CA VAL A 35 7.67 1.28 -2.49
C VAL A 35 8.38 1.22 -3.84
N PRO A 36 9.41 2.04 -4.07
CA PRO A 36 10.02 2.16 -5.40
C PRO A 36 10.82 0.91 -5.78
N ARG A 37 11.03 0.71 -7.08
CA ARG A 37 11.80 -0.43 -7.63
C ARG A 37 13.20 -0.57 -7.01
N THR A 38 13.78 0.55 -6.60
CA THR A 38 15.10 0.63 -5.96
C THR A 38 15.14 0.10 -4.52
N LYS A 39 14.02 -0.36 -3.96
CA LYS A 39 13.91 -0.84 -2.57
C LYS A 39 13.38 -2.28 -2.51
N PRO A 40 14.08 -3.28 -3.10
CA PRO A 40 13.64 -4.67 -3.10
C PRO A 40 13.65 -5.27 -1.68
N ASN A 41 13.02 -6.44 -1.53
CA ASN A 41 13.07 -7.24 -0.29
C ASN A 41 12.49 -6.56 0.96
N ILE A 42 11.53 -5.64 0.81
CA ILE A 42 10.81 -5.07 1.95
C ILE A 42 9.69 -6.00 2.41
N THR A 43 9.54 -6.14 3.72
CA THR A 43 8.37 -6.75 4.36
C THR A 43 7.62 -5.71 5.18
N PHE A 44 6.33 -5.52 4.90
CA PHE A 44 5.41 -4.86 5.82
C PHE A 44 4.84 -5.91 6.78
N GLN A 45 5.01 -5.68 8.07
CA GLN A 45 4.50 -6.54 9.13
C GLN A 45 3.59 -5.73 10.06
N GLY A 46 2.28 -5.90 9.90
CA GLY A 46 1.29 -5.36 10.82
C GLY A 46 1.04 -6.29 12.01
N GLN A 47 0.11 -5.88 12.90
CA GLN A 47 -0.29 -6.63 14.08
C GLN A 47 -1.63 -7.37 13.91
N GLY A 48 -2.28 -7.23 12.76
CA GLY A 48 -3.57 -7.85 12.43
C GLY A 48 -4.28 -7.06 11.33
N PHE A 49 -4.96 -7.75 10.40
CA PHE A 49 -5.66 -7.06 9.31
C PHE A 49 -6.83 -6.19 9.83
N THR A 50 -7.38 -6.49 11.00
CA THR A 50 -8.42 -5.69 11.65
C THR A 50 -7.87 -4.52 12.48
N SER A 51 -6.57 -4.50 12.79
CA SER A 51 -5.97 -3.55 13.73
C SER A 51 -4.91 -2.63 13.09
N THR A 52 -4.31 -3.03 11.97
CA THR A 52 -3.32 -2.24 11.23
C THR A 52 -3.80 -2.02 9.80
N ALA A 53 -3.94 -0.76 9.39
CA ALA A 53 -4.37 -0.41 8.03
C ALA A 53 -3.62 0.80 7.45
N ILE A 54 -3.26 0.73 6.16
CA ILE A 54 -2.82 1.87 5.36
C ILE A 54 -3.98 2.30 4.47
N VAL A 55 -4.30 3.59 4.49
CA VAL A 55 -5.52 4.15 3.93
C VAL A 55 -5.23 5.39 3.10
N TRP A 56 -5.89 5.49 1.95
CA TRP A 56 -5.96 6.71 1.13
C TRP A 56 -7.33 6.78 0.44
N ASN A 57 -7.59 7.80 -0.40
CA ASN A 57 -8.92 8.03 -0.98
C ASN A 57 -8.90 8.59 -2.42
N ASP A 58 -7.83 8.34 -3.19
CA ASP A 58 -7.80 8.76 -4.59
C ASP A 58 -8.76 7.94 -5.45
N THR A 59 -9.41 8.60 -6.39
CA THR A 59 -10.12 7.98 -7.52
C THR A 59 -9.32 8.19 -8.80
N ALA A 60 -9.62 7.45 -9.86
CA ALA A 60 -9.01 7.71 -11.17
C ALA A 60 -9.23 9.15 -11.63
N ASN A 61 -10.35 9.78 -11.27
CA ASN A 61 -10.60 11.17 -11.57
C ASN A 61 -9.65 12.11 -10.79
N SER A 62 -9.48 11.90 -9.49
CA SER A 62 -8.58 12.74 -8.66
C SER A 62 -7.11 12.51 -8.96
N SER A 63 -6.73 11.33 -9.43
CA SER A 63 -5.34 10.95 -9.67
C SER A 63 -4.93 10.93 -11.15
N HIS A 64 -5.79 11.39 -12.07
CA HIS A 64 -5.54 11.37 -13.51
C HIS A 64 -5.29 9.96 -14.09
N GLY A 65 -6.06 8.98 -13.62
CA GLY A 65 -6.10 7.61 -14.12
C GLY A 65 -6.00 6.57 -13.00
N THR A 66 -6.63 5.41 -13.23
CA THR A 66 -6.70 4.29 -12.28
C THR A 66 -5.33 3.83 -11.78
N PHE A 67 -4.32 3.91 -12.63
CA PHE A 67 -2.96 3.50 -12.28
C PHE A 67 -2.38 4.28 -11.09
N TYR A 68 -2.76 5.55 -10.97
CA TYR A 68 -2.24 6.47 -9.96
C TYR A 68 -3.12 6.55 -8.70
N SER A 69 -4.30 5.93 -8.69
CA SER A 69 -5.24 5.99 -7.56
C SER A 69 -4.92 5.02 -6.42
N GLY A 70 -3.88 4.19 -6.60
CA GLY A 70 -3.41 3.25 -5.58
C GLY A 70 -3.03 3.92 -4.26
N SER A 71 -3.70 3.55 -3.16
CA SER A 71 -3.29 3.97 -1.80
C SER A 71 -1.87 3.51 -1.49
N VAL A 72 -1.53 2.28 -1.90
CA VAL A 72 -0.16 1.75 -1.86
C VAL A 72 0.27 1.28 -3.24
N GLN A 73 1.42 1.75 -3.70
CA GLN A 73 2.02 1.35 -4.98
C GLN A 73 3.37 0.69 -4.76
N VAL A 74 3.47 -0.59 -5.10
CA VAL A 74 4.69 -1.39 -4.91
C VAL A 74 5.32 -1.72 -6.26
N PHE A 75 6.48 -1.13 -6.53
CA PHE A 75 7.29 -1.41 -7.71
C PHE A 75 8.49 -2.31 -7.39
N ALA A 76 8.78 -2.53 -6.11
CA ALA A 76 9.86 -3.38 -5.62
C ALA A 76 9.60 -4.86 -5.82
N ALA A 77 10.64 -5.61 -6.21
CA ALA A 77 10.61 -7.07 -6.23
C ALA A 77 10.69 -7.67 -4.81
N ASN A 78 10.18 -8.88 -4.64
CA ASN A 78 10.21 -9.66 -3.40
C ASN A 78 9.52 -8.96 -2.20
N PHE A 79 8.55 -8.10 -2.49
CA PHE A 79 7.74 -7.43 -1.48
C PHE A 79 6.86 -8.43 -0.74
N ILE A 80 6.79 -8.30 0.58
CA ILE A 80 5.91 -9.14 1.40
C ILE A 80 5.04 -8.23 2.27
N ALA A 81 3.76 -8.55 2.39
CA ALA A 81 2.91 -7.98 3.41
C ALA A 81 2.32 -9.08 4.31
N LYS A 82 2.29 -8.82 5.61
CA LYS A 82 1.74 -9.73 6.62
C LYS A 82 0.86 -8.97 7.61
N ASN A 83 -0.32 -9.51 7.92
CA ASN A 83 -1.18 -9.05 9.00
C ASN A 83 -1.49 -7.54 8.97
N ILE A 84 -1.80 -7.01 7.79
CA ILE A 84 -2.09 -5.58 7.55
C ILE A 84 -3.18 -5.43 6.48
N SER A 85 -3.96 -4.37 6.55
CA SER A 85 -4.96 -4.03 5.53
C SER A 85 -4.51 -2.86 4.66
N PHE A 86 -4.86 -2.95 3.38
CA PHE A 86 -4.71 -1.87 2.40
C PHE A 86 -6.11 -1.41 2.01
N MET A 87 -6.37 -0.10 2.13
CA MET A 87 -7.70 0.45 1.90
C MET A 87 -7.65 1.66 0.98
N ASN A 88 -8.61 1.72 0.05
CA ASN A 88 -9.01 2.96 -0.59
C ASN A 88 -10.43 3.29 -0.12
N VAL A 89 -10.57 4.41 0.58
CA VAL A 89 -11.82 4.88 1.18
C VAL A 89 -12.43 6.04 0.39
N ALA A 90 -12.14 6.12 -0.91
CA ALA A 90 -12.89 6.98 -1.81
C ALA A 90 -14.40 6.72 -1.65
N PRO A 91 -15.25 7.75 -1.84
CA PRO A 91 -16.69 7.58 -1.74
C PRO A 91 -17.19 6.44 -2.62
N PHE A 92 -18.15 5.66 -2.12
CA PHE A 92 -18.80 4.63 -2.91
C PHE A 92 -19.43 5.24 -4.15
N PRO A 93 -19.13 4.72 -5.35
CA PRO A 93 -19.68 5.26 -6.57
C PRO A 93 -21.12 4.85 -6.80
N SER A 94 -21.84 5.69 -7.54
CA SER A 94 -23.14 5.34 -8.12
C SER A 94 -22.96 4.57 -9.42
N PRO A 95 -23.91 3.70 -9.79
CA PRO A 95 -23.88 3.04 -11.09
C PRO A 95 -23.79 4.05 -12.23
N GLY A 96 -22.75 3.93 -13.06
CA GLY A 96 -22.49 4.82 -14.20
C GLY A 96 -21.50 5.96 -13.94
N ASP A 97 -20.97 6.10 -12.71
CA ASP A 97 -19.96 7.09 -12.41
C ASP A 97 -18.67 6.86 -13.23
N VAL A 98 -18.18 7.93 -13.85
CA VAL A 98 -16.95 7.92 -14.65
C VAL A 98 -15.79 8.38 -13.78
N GLY A 99 -14.70 7.60 -13.77
CA GLY A 99 -13.49 7.94 -13.04
C GLY A 99 -13.50 7.57 -11.55
N ALA A 100 -14.46 6.75 -11.11
CA ALA A 100 -14.59 6.32 -9.72
C ALA A 100 -13.61 5.23 -9.28
N GLN A 101 -12.82 4.66 -10.19
CA GLN A 101 -11.91 3.56 -9.87
C GLN A 101 -10.94 3.94 -8.74
N ALA A 102 -11.00 3.23 -7.61
CA ALA A 102 -10.25 3.58 -6.40
C ALA A 102 -9.43 2.39 -5.91
N VAL A 103 -8.14 2.35 -6.30
CA VAL A 103 -7.28 1.19 -6.05
C VAL A 103 -6.74 1.20 -4.61
N ALA A 104 -6.94 0.11 -3.87
CA ALA A 104 -6.40 -0.06 -2.52
C ALA A 104 -4.89 -0.31 -2.52
N ILE A 105 -4.43 -1.24 -3.36
CA ILE A 105 -3.00 -1.54 -3.55
C ILE A 105 -2.75 -1.94 -4.99
N ARG A 106 -1.60 -1.53 -5.51
CA ARG A 106 -1.11 -1.91 -6.84
C ARG A 106 0.28 -2.51 -6.74
N ILE A 107 0.47 -3.67 -7.36
CA ILE A 107 1.75 -4.38 -7.45
C ILE A 107 2.25 -4.33 -8.89
N GLY A 108 3.49 -3.85 -9.06
CA GLY A 108 4.22 -3.84 -10.33
C GLY A 108 5.63 -4.44 -10.23
N GLY A 109 6.00 -4.96 -9.05
CA GLY A 109 7.23 -5.73 -8.83
C GLY A 109 6.98 -7.23 -8.87
N ASP A 110 8.02 -8.01 -9.19
CA ASP A 110 7.97 -9.47 -9.26
C ASP A 110 8.01 -10.12 -7.86
N GLN A 111 7.46 -11.34 -7.74
CA GLN A 111 7.54 -12.19 -6.54
C GLN A 111 6.96 -11.54 -5.26
N ALA A 112 5.85 -10.82 -5.39
CA ALA A 112 5.14 -10.29 -4.23
C ALA A 112 4.33 -11.39 -3.50
N ALA A 113 4.24 -11.31 -2.18
CA ALA A 113 3.44 -12.25 -1.39
C ALA A 113 2.68 -11.59 -0.23
N PHE A 114 1.50 -12.13 0.09
CA PHE A 114 0.57 -11.58 1.06
C PHE A 114 0.06 -12.69 1.99
N TRP A 115 0.11 -12.49 3.30
CA TRP A 115 -0.44 -13.42 4.29
C TRP A 115 -1.25 -12.69 5.36
N GLY A 116 -2.48 -13.15 5.61
CA GLY A 116 -3.35 -12.51 6.60
C GLY A 116 -3.60 -11.03 6.32
N CYS A 117 -3.69 -10.63 5.04
CA CYS A 117 -3.90 -9.23 4.64
C CYS A 117 -5.37 -8.98 4.26
N GLY A 118 -5.84 -7.75 4.49
CA GLY A 118 -7.12 -7.26 4.00
C GLY A 118 -6.97 -6.29 2.84
N PHE A 119 -7.90 -6.31 1.89
CA PHE A 119 -7.93 -5.40 0.74
C PHE A 119 -9.33 -4.84 0.58
N PHE A 120 -9.48 -3.53 0.74
CA PHE A 120 -10.78 -2.87 0.77
C PHE A 120 -10.81 -1.69 -0.21
N GLY A 121 -11.78 -1.68 -1.12
CA GLY A 121 -11.96 -0.61 -2.09
C GLY A 121 -13.26 -0.75 -2.87
N ALA A 122 -13.55 0.23 -3.70
CA ALA A 122 -14.71 0.27 -4.59
C ALA A 122 -14.30 0.81 -5.97
N GLN A 123 -15.19 0.69 -6.95
CA GLN A 123 -14.97 1.14 -8.33
C GLN A 123 -16.29 1.52 -8.98
#